data_AF-A0A1Z2L4K4-F1
#
_entry.id   AF-A0A1Z2L4K4-F1
#
_cell.length_a   1.000
_cell.length_b   1.000
_cell.length_c   1.000
_cell.angle_alpha   90.00
_cell.angle_beta   90.00
_cell.angle_gamma   90.00
#
_symmetry.space_group_name_H-M   'P 1'
#
loop_
_entity.id
_entity.type
_entity.pdbx_description
1 polymer ?
#
loop_
_entity_poly.entity_id
_entity_poly.type
_entity_poly.pdbx_seq_one_letter_code
_entity_poly.pdbx_strand_id
1 'polypeptide(L)'
;MTAFILVSGLHTGGWIWREVADRLTGSGAEVHPVTLTGMDGASAASGTGLDTHVQDVVRVIDGLDAPEIVLVGHCYGVHPALGAAALRPDRVARVVCLDTAMPQNGDPAAKLVPSPAVHAHLAERPGLPVPAPAAGGWDVLGSTAGVPAEALAELARRAVPQPAGTLTQPLHLSEALTTVPTTGVLCTGNGSSIAMVEALLGLGDPRLLALADPRVTFFELDTGHWPMLSTPDALTGVLLSAAAGEGHRMTAPELPAHLRPFLLDVPERARERVGNVDLYFPDEPGPRPAVVFVHGGPVPRDVGPTPRDWPGYVGYARHVAELGAVGVMVDHGLHDLADYPVAASDIAAAVERVRADPRVDASRVALWFFSAGGLLCADWLANPPSWLRCVGATYPILAPMPNWGFPADSRFRPVEAVRSAGDLPVVLTRVGQERAEIAATVAEFLASAAASGACVDVVDIPSAHHGFETVDVNEETRAGVREAARAVLGRLGV
;
A
#
# COMPACT_ATOMS: atom_id res chain seq x y z
N MET A 1 -12.95 -34.95 4.97
CA MET A 1 -13.93 -34.10 4.27
C MET A 1 -13.82 -32.74 4.91
N THR A 2 -13.43 -31.73 4.13
CA THR A 2 -13.20 -30.37 4.61
C THR A 2 -14.46 -29.54 4.36
N ALA A 3 -14.88 -28.73 5.31
CA ALA A 3 -15.99 -27.80 5.17
C ALA A 3 -15.48 -26.36 5.01
N PHE A 4 -15.97 -25.64 4.02
CA PHE A 4 -15.67 -24.23 3.79
C PHE A 4 -16.86 -23.37 4.21
N ILE A 5 -16.62 -22.41 5.11
CA ILE A 5 -17.60 -21.38 5.47
C ILE A 5 -17.17 -20.09 4.78
N LEU A 6 -17.96 -19.61 3.83
CA LEU A 6 -17.62 -18.46 2.98
C LEU A 6 -18.37 -17.22 3.47
N VAL A 7 -17.62 -16.25 4.00
CA VAL A 7 -18.14 -15.05 4.67
C VAL A 7 -17.90 -13.83 3.78
N SER A 8 -19.00 -13.19 3.40
CA SER A 8 -19.04 -12.14 2.37
C SER A 8 -18.60 -10.77 2.90
N GLY A 9 -18.08 -9.93 2.01
CA GLY A 9 -17.69 -8.55 2.29
C GLY A 9 -18.85 -7.57 2.41
N LEU A 10 -18.53 -6.28 2.46
CA LEU A 10 -19.50 -5.19 2.64
C LEU A 10 -20.63 -5.24 1.62
N HIS A 11 -21.84 -4.91 2.05
CA HIS A 11 -23.04 -4.80 1.22
C HIS A 11 -23.48 -6.08 0.51
N THR A 12 -22.82 -7.22 0.75
CA THR A 12 -23.06 -8.48 0.03
C THR A 12 -23.48 -9.60 0.97
N GLY A 13 -24.01 -10.68 0.39
CA GLY A 13 -24.42 -11.88 1.12
C GLY A 13 -23.92 -13.14 0.42
N GLY A 14 -24.27 -14.32 0.95
CA GLY A 14 -23.73 -15.62 0.50
C GLY A 14 -23.92 -15.91 -1.00
N TRP A 15 -24.85 -15.21 -1.66
CA TRP A 15 -25.09 -15.29 -3.10
C TRP A 15 -23.85 -14.99 -3.96
N ILE A 16 -22.91 -14.16 -3.47
CA ILE A 16 -21.70 -13.78 -4.21
C ILE A 16 -20.75 -14.96 -4.42
N TRP A 17 -20.86 -15.99 -3.58
CA TRP A 17 -19.99 -17.15 -3.61
C TRP A 17 -20.49 -18.29 -4.47
N ARG A 18 -21.65 -18.16 -5.11
CA ARG A 18 -22.33 -19.27 -5.80
C ARG A 18 -21.39 -20.10 -6.68
N GLU A 19 -20.64 -19.46 -7.57
CA GLU A 19 -19.80 -20.22 -8.49
C GLU A 19 -18.57 -20.86 -7.84
N VAL A 20 -18.03 -20.25 -6.78
CA VAL A 20 -16.93 -20.83 -5.99
C VAL A 20 -17.45 -22.01 -5.17
N ALA A 21 -18.66 -21.89 -4.61
CA ALA A 21 -19.30 -22.94 -3.84
C ALA A 21 -19.61 -24.17 -4.70
N ASP A 22 -20.11 -23.98 -5.92
CA ASP A 22 -20.35 -25.05 -6.88
C ASP A 22 -19.04 -25.82 -7.21
N ARG A 23 -17.94 -25.10 -7.41
CA ARG A 23 -16.62 -25.69 -7.73
C ARG A 23 -15.97 -26.42 -6.54
N LEU A 24 -16.03 -25.82 -5.34
CA LEU A 24 -15.56 -26.47 -4.11
C LEU A 24 -16.37 -27.75 -3.81
N THR A 25 -17.69 -27.70 -4.00
CA THR A 25 -18.57 -28.87 -3.87
C THR A 25 -18.21 -29.94 -4.89
N GLY A 26 -17.96 -29.54 -6.15
CA GLY A 26 -17.47 -30.44 -7.20
C GLY A 26 -16.12 -31.10 -6.87
N SER A 27 -15.33 -30.50 -5.98
CA SER A 27 -14.06 -31.05 -5.47
C SER A 27 -14.25 -31.96 -4.25
N GLY A 28 -15.49 -32.21 -3.82
CA GLY A 28 -15.83 -33.07 -2.68
C GLY A 28 -15.82 -32.38 -1.32
N ALA A 29 -15.71 -31.05 -1.27
CA ALA A 29 -15.83 -30.28 -0.05
C ALA A 29 -17.29 -30.02 0.33
N GLU A 30 -17.55 -29.87 1.62
CA GLU A 30 -18.82 -29.30 2.11
C GLU A 30 -18.71 -27.77 2.09
N VAL A 31 -19.73 -27.04 1.65
CA VAL A 31 -19.62 -25.59 1.45
C VAL A 31 -20.84 -24.84 1.99
N HIS A 32 -20.58 -23.79 2.77
CA HIS A 32 -21.57 -22.97 3.45
C HIS A 32 -21.35 -21.48 3.17
N PRO A 33 -21.92 -20.93 2.09
CA PRO A 33 -21.97 -19.49 1.89
C PRO A 33 -22.87 -18.82 2.92
N VAL A 34 -22.33 -17.90 3.72
CA VAL A 34 -23.05 -17.27 4.81
C VAL A 34 -23.63 -15.92 4.36
N THR A 35 -24.95 -15.77 4.55
CA THR A 35 -25.60 -14.46 4.56
C THR A 35 -25.78 -14.03 6.01
N LEU A 36 -25.03 -13.02 6.42
CA LEU A 36 -25.02 -12.53 7.80
C LEU A 36 -26.30 -11.74 8.10
N THR A 37 -26.64 -11.61 9.38
CA THR A 37 -27.82 -10.88 9.85
C THR A 37 -27.86 -9.47 9.28
N GLY A 38 -28.99 -9.09 8.67
CA GLY A 38 -29.17 -7.78 8.04
C GLY A 38 -28.56 -7.65 6.63
N MET A 39 -28.01 -8.74 6.08
CA MET A 39 -27.40 -8.77 4.74
C MET A 39 -28.21 -9.54 3.69
N ASP A 40 -29.45 -9.91 4.01
CA ASP A 40 -30.38 -10.65 3.14
C ASP A 40 -31.42 -9.76 2.44
N GLY A 41 -31.36 -8.44 2.66
CA GLY A 41 -32.30 -7.46 2.15
C GLY A 41 -33.44 -7.14 3.12
N ALA A 42 -33.53 -7.83 4.26
CA ALA A 42 -34.39 -7.41 5.36
C ALA A 42 -33.76 -6.23 6.10
N SER A 43 -34.59 -5.39 6.73
CA SER A 43 -34.08 -4.33 7.60
C SER A 43 -33.33 -4.97 8.77
N ALA A 44 -32.05 -4.65 8.91
CA ALA A 44 -31.27 -5.05 10.09
C ALA A 44 -31.96 -4.55 11.37
N ALA A 45 -31.97 -5.38 12.40
CA ALA A 45 -32.48 -4.97 13.71
C ALA A 45 -31.61 -3.85 14.29
N SER A 46 -32.23 -2.94 15.05
CA SER A 46 -31.48 -1.93 15.81
C SER A 46 -30.45 -2.61 16.71
N GLY A 47 -29.21 -2.14 16.67
CA GLY A 47 -28.09 -2.73 17.43
C GLY A 47 -27.37 -3.89 16.74
N THR A 48 -27.66 -4.19 15.47
CA THR A 48 -26.85 -5.16 14.69
C THR A 48 -25.40 -4.67 14.60
N GLY A 49 -24.48 -5.46 15.16
CA GLY A 49 -23.07 -5.15 15.30
C GLY A 49 -22.15 -6.28 14.85
N LEU A 50 -20.84 -6.07 14.99
CA LEU A 50 -19.84 -7.08 14.61
C LEU A 50 -20.04 -8.38 15.39
N ASP A 51 -20.35 -8.31 16.68
CA ASP A 51 -20.60 -9.51 17.50
C ASP A 51 -21.80 -10.33 16.99
N THR A 52 -22.83 -9.66 16.45
CA THR A 52 -23.96 -10.35 15.82
C THR A 52 -23.47 -11.19 14.64
N HIS A 53 -22.64 -10.62 13.77
CA HIS A 53 -22.08 -11.32 12.61
C HIS A 53 -21.09 -12.42 13.02
N VAL A 54 -20.32 -12.22 14.10
CA VAL A 54 -19.48 -13.27 14.68
C VAL A 54 -20.33 -14.46 15.12
N GLN A 55 -21.43 -14.21 15.84
CA GLN A 55 -22.33 -15.29 16.30
C GLN A 55 -23.01 -16.01 15.14
N ASP A 56 -23.30 -15.33 14.03
CA ASP A 56 -23.81 -15.99 12.82
C ASP A 56 -22.83 -17.05 12.30
N VAL A 57 -21.54 -16.74 12.24
CA VAL A 57 -20.50 -17.68 11.81
C VAL A 57 -20.30 -18.79 12.83
N VAL A 58 -20.29 -18.48 14.13
CA VAL A 58 -20.20 -19.49 15.20
C VAL A 58 -21.34 -20.50 15.12
N ARG A 59 -22.58 -20.05 14.88
CA ARG A 59 -23.73 -20.96 14.72
C ARG A 59 -23.57 -21.91 13.55
N VAL A 60 -22.93 -21.47 12.45
CA VAL A 60 -22.60 -22.37 11.34
C VAL A 60 -21.55 -23.38 11.79
N ILE A 61 -20.42 -22.93 12.38
CA ILE A 61 -19.35 -23.83 12.89
C ILE A 61 -19.91 -24.91 13.82
N ASP A 62 -20.73 -24.51 14.79
CA ASP A 62 -21.28 -25.41 15.80
C ASP A 62 -22.31 -26.40 15.23
N GLY A 63 -22.88 -26.10 14.06
CA GLY A 63 -23.81 -26.98 13.34
C GLY A 63 -23.15 -27.99 12.40
N LEU A 64 -21.83 -27.93 12.21
CA LEU A 64 -21.11 -28.85 11.33
C LEU A 64 -20.43 -29.96 12.12
N ASP A 65 -20.51 -31.19 11.59
CA ASP A 65 -19.77 -32.35 12.08
C ASP A 65 -18.43 -32.57 11.32
N ALA A 66 -18.12 -31.69 10.37
CA ALA A 66 -16.90 -31.80 9.56
C ALA A 66 -15.63 -31.75 10.44
N PRO A 67 -14.66 -32.66 10.20
CA PRO A 67 -13.43 -32.73 10.99
C PRO A 67 -12.49 -31.55 10.76
N GLU A 68 -12.56 -30.92 9.58
CA GLU A 68 -11.74 -29.77 9.21
C GLU A 68 -12.65 -28.65 8.71
N ILE A 69 -12.61 -27.50 9.38
CA ILE A 69 -13.37 -26.31 9.00
C ILE A 69 -12.40 -25.22 8.55
N VAL A 70 -12.60 -24.71 7.34
CA VAL A 70 -11.89 -23.57 6.77
C VAL A 70 -12.84 -22.39 6.72
N LEU A 71 -12.51 -21.31 7.44
CA LEU A 71 -13.24 -20.05 7.36
C LEU A 71 -12.62 -19.18 6.28
N VAL A 72 -13.40 -18.71 5.31
CA VAL A 72 -12.94 -17.78 4.27
C VAL A 72 -13.66 -16.47 4.46
N GLY A 73 -12.96 -15.44 4.90
CA GLY A 73 -13.49 -14.08 4.98
C GLY A 73 -13.02 -13.24 3.80
N HIS A 74 -13.95 -12.63 3.06
CA HIS A 74 -13.62 -11.63 2.04
C HIS A 74 -13.83 -10.22 2.57
N CYS A 75 -12.83 -9.34 2.43
CA CYS A 75 -12.95 -7.94 2.83
C CYS A 75 -13.45 -7.83 4.29
N TYR A 76 -14.56 -7.13 4.53
CA TYR A 76 -15.23 -7.06 5.84
C TYR A 76 -15.43 -8.43 6.50
N GLY A 77 -15.77 -9.46 5.72
CA GLY A 77 -16.05 -10.82 6.20
C GLY A 77 -14.88 -11.48 6.95
N VAL A 78 -13.66 -10.95 6.83
CA VAL A 78 -12.51 -11.36 7.64
C VAL A 78 -12.75 -11.10 9.14
N HIS A 79 -13.39 -10.00 9.52
CA HIS A 79 -13.63 -9.67 10.92
C HIS A 79 -14.51 -10.71 11.64
N PRO A 80 -15.74 -11.01 11.16
CA PRO A 80 -16.55 -12.04 11.78
C PRO A 80 -15.94 -13.44 11.68
N ALA A 81 -15.18 -13.75 10.62
CA ALA A 81 -14.46 -15.03 10.50
C ALA A 81 -13.39 -15.19 11.59
N LEU A 82 -12.54 -14.18 11.79
CA LEU A 82 -11.51 -14.21 12.84
C LEU A 82 -12.12 -14.21 14.24
N GLY A 83 -13.17 -13.42 14.47
CA GLY A 83 -13.89 -13.42 15.75
C GLY A 83 -14.50 -14.80 16.07
N ALA A 84 -15.09 -15.47 15.07
CA ALA A 84 -15.62 -16.82 15.25
C ALA A 84 -14.52 -17.86 15.49
N ALA A 85 -13.40 -17.77 14.76
CA ALA A 85 -12.23 -18.61 15.00
C ALA A 85 -11.66 -18.43 16.42
N ALA A 86 -11.61 -17.19 16.93
CA ALA A 86 -11.15 -16.90 18.29
C ALA A 86 -12.07 -17.51 19.37
N LEU A 87 -13.36 -17.69 19.07
CA LEU A 87 -14.34 -18.35 19.95
C LEU A 87 -14.37 -19.88 19.81
N ARG A 88 -13.85 -20.42 18.70
CA ARG A 88 -13.83 -21.86 18.37
C ARG A 88 -12.46 -22.31 17.81
N PRO A 89 -11.33 -22.00 18.49
CA PRO A 89 -10.00 -22.25 17.93
C PRO A 89 -9.75 -23.74 17.66
N ASP A 90 -10.32 -24.63 18.48
CA ASP A 90 -10.16 -26.08 18.34
C ASP A 90 -11.01 -26.71 17.21
N ARG A 91 -11.95 -25.94 16.64
CA ARG A 91 -12.82 -26.40 15.53
C ARG A 91 -12.34 -25.92 14.16
N VAL A 92 -11.57 -24.84 14.13
CA VAL A 92 -11.15 -24.18 12.89
C VAL A 92 -9.75 -24.66 12.51
N ALA A 93 -9.66 -25.35 11.37
CA ALA A 93 -8.40 -25.83 10.84
C ALA A 93 -7.59 -24.69 10.19
N ARG A 94 -8.27 -23.68 9.64
CA ARG A 94 -7.64 -22.52 9.01
C ARG A 94 -8.60 -21.35 8.84
N VAL A 95 -8.07 -20.13 8.92
CA VAL A 95 -8.75 -18.91 8.44
C VAL A 95 -8.06 -18.40 7.17
N VAL A 96 -8.84 -18.07 6.15
CA VAL A 96 -8.38 -17.43 4.92
C VAL A 96 -8.88 -15.99 4.89
N CYS A 97 -7.96 -15.04 4.94
CA CYS A 97 -8.19 -13.61 4.79
C CYS A 97 -8.06 -13.25 3.31
N LEU A 98 -9.20 -13.08 2.63
CA LEU A 98 -9.26 -12.81 1.19
C LEU A 98 -9.33 -11.31 0.91
N ASP A 99 -8.26 -10.83 0.28
CA ASP A 99 -8.04 -9.50 -0.27
C ASP A 99 -8.32 -8.34 0.69
N THR A 100 -7.78 -8.45 1.90
CA THR A 100 -7.73 -7.38 2.88
C THR A 100 -6.58 -7.63 3.86
N ALA A 101 -6.14 -6.59 4.58
CA ALA A 101 -5.17 -6.74 5.64
C ALA A 101 -5.73 -7.59 6.80
N MET A 102 -4.87 -8.25 7.57
CA MET A 102 -5.30 -9.01 8.74
C MET A 102 -5.52 -8.04 9.92
N PRO A 103 -6.76 -7.86 10.42
CA PRO A 103 -7.04 -6.94 11.52
C PRO A 103 -6.46 -7.43 12.84
N GLN A 104 -6.11 -6.51 13.72
CA GLN A 104 -5.63 -6.80 15.07
C GLN A 104 -6.77 -6.78 16.10
N ASN A 105 -6.49 -7.30 17.30
CA ASN A 105 -7.42 -7.13 18.41
C ASN A 105 -7.69 -5.64 18.66
N GLY A 106 -8.96 -5.27 18.78
CA GLY A 106 -9.43 -3.90 18.94
C GLY A 106 -9.66 -3.14 17.64
N ASP A 107 -9.21 -3.65 16.48
CA ASP A 107 -9.44 -2.97 15.22
C ASP A 107 -10.93 -3.05 14.81
N PRO A 108 -11.59 -1.90 14.56
CA PRO A 108 -12.90 -1.89 13.95
C PRO A 108 -12.78 -2.14 12.45
N ALA A 109 -13.79 -2.76 11.83
CA ALA A 109 -13.73 -3.08 10.41
C ALA A 109 -13.61 -1.86 9.49
N ALA A 110 -14.13 -0.70 9.91
CA ALA A 110 -13.97 0.57 9.22
C ALA A 110 -12.50 0.89 8.92
N LYS A 111 -11.56 0.52 9.80
CA LYS A 111 -10.11 0.77 9.62
C LYS A 111 -9.57 0.22 8.31
N LEU A 112 -10.12 -0.89 7.81
CA LEU A 112 -9.67 -1.57 6.60
C LEU A 112 -10.52 -1.21 5.36
N VAL A 113 -11.50 -0.32 5.50
CA VAL A 113 -12.32 0.14 4.37
C VAL A 113 -11.59 1.27 3.65
N PRO A 114 -11.27 1.13 2.35
CA PRO A 114 -10.46 2.12 1.63
C PRO A 114 -11.24 3.39 1.25
N SER A 115 -12.55 3.45 1.49
CA SER A 115 -13.42 4.53 1.00
C SER A 115 -13.54 5.71 1.99
N PRO A 116 -13.01 6.91 1.67
CA PRO A 116 -13.21 8.10 2.51
C PRO A 116 -14.68 8.46 2.68
N ALA A 117 -15.52 8.16 1.70
CA ALA A 117 -16.97 8.39 1.77
C ALA A 117 -17.65 7.55 2.86
N VAL A 118 -17.19 6.30 3.05
CA VAL A 118 -17.68 5.44 4.15
C VAL A 118 -17.25 6.01 5.50
N HIS A 119 -15.99 6.43 5.64
CA HIS A 119 -15.48 7.07 6.86
C HIS A 119 -16.24 8.35 7.21
N ALA A 120 -16.45 9.23 6.22
CA ALA A 120 -17.24 10.46 6.40
C ALA A 120 -18.68 10.15 6.80
N HIS A 121 -19.32 9.15 6.17
CA HIS A 121 -20.66 8.74 6.55
C HIS A 121 -20.75 8.28 8.01
N LEU A 122 -19.82 7.43 8.46
CA LEU A 122 -19.79 6.93 9.83
C LEU A 122 -19.57 8.06 10.85
N ALA A 123 -18.77 9.07 10.51
CA ALA A 123 -18.51 10.22 11.36
C ALA A 123 -19.70 11.20 11.43
N GLU A 124 -20.32 11.50 10.28
CA GLU A 124 -21.41 12.48 10.19
C GLU A 124 -22.77 11.91 10.62
N ARG A 125 -22.97 10.61 10.43
CA ARG A 125 -24.25 9.92 10.66
C ARG A 125 -24.07 8.68 11.54
N PRO A 126 -23.56 8.83 12.78
CA PRO A 126 -23.27 7.69 13.64
C PRO A 126 -24.52 6.83 13.87
N GLY A 127 -24.36 5.51 13.71
CA GLY A 127 -25.43 4.53 13.92
C GLY A 127 -26.38 4.33 12.73
N LEU A 128 -26.35 5.19 11.70
CA LEU A 128 -27.13 4.97 10.48
C LEU A 128 -26.43 3.97 9.54
N PRO A 129 -27.17 3.05 8.90
CA PRO A 129 -26.56 2.11 7.95
C PRO A 129 -25.86 2.84 6.80
N VAL A 130 -24.65 2.38 6.47
CA VAL A 130 -23.87 2.90 5.34
C VAL A 130 -24.54 2.43 4.04
N PRO A 131 -24.94 3.33 3.13
CA PRO A 131 -25.57 2.96 1.88
C PRO A 131 -24.58 2.18 0.99
N ALA A 132 -25.10 1.22 0.23
CA ALA A 132 -24.29 0.54 -0.77
C ALA A 132 -23.90 1.49 -1.92
N PRO A 133 -22.77 1.25 -2.59
CA PRO A 133 -22.40 2.02 -3.78
C PRO A 133 -23.46 1.91 -4.88
N ALA A 134 -23.65 3.00 -5.62
CA ALA A 134 -24.50 3.00 -6.82
C ALA A 134 -23.87 2.15 -7.94
N ALA A 135 -24.66 1.85 -8.98
CA ALA A 135 -24.15 1.19 -10.18
C ALA A 135 -22.97 1.98 -10.76
N GLY A 136 -21.84 1.30 -10.96
CA GLY A 136 -20.60 1.91 -11.44
C GLY A 136 -19.71 2.55 -10.37
N GLY A 137 -20.10 2.54 -9.09
CA GLY A 137 -19.30 3.09 -7.97
C GLY A 137 -18.64 2.03 -7.08
N TRP A 138 -18.51 0.79 -7.55
CA TRP A 138 -17.98 -0.33 -6.74
C TRP A 138 -16.46 -0.29 -6.57
N ASP A 139 -15.77 0.43 -7.44
CA ASP A 139 -14.33 0.70 -7.39
C ASP A 139 -13.90 1.41 -6.09
N VAL A 140 -14.82 2.16 -5.45
CA VAL A 140 -14.55 2.81 -4.15
C VAL A 140 -14.32 1.83 -3.01
N LEU A 141 -14.75 0.57 -3.15
CA LEU A 141 -14.53 -0.50 -2.18
C LEU A 141 -13.35 -1.41 -2.58
N GLY A 142 -12.76 -1.20 -3.76
CA GLY A 142 -11.67 -1.99 -4.31
C GLY A 142 -11.83 -2.19 -5.82
N SER A 143 -10.71 -2.51 -6.48
CA SER A 143 -10.61 -2.71 -7.93
C SER A 143 -11.68 -3.66 -8.47
N THR A 144 -12.38 -3.24 -9.53
CA THR A 144 -13.35 -4.07 -10.26
C THR A 144 -12.73 -4.78 -11.46
N ALA A 145 -11.40 -4.75 -11.59
CA ALA A 145 -10.69 -5.36 -12.70
C ALA A 145 -11.00 -6.86 -12.82
N GLY A 146 -11.34 -7.29 -14.04
CA GLY A 146 -11.69 -8.68 -14.35
C GLY A 146 -13.13 -9.08 -14.01
N VAL A 147 -13.91 -8.24 -13.33
CA VAL A 147 -15.31 -8.56 -13.00
C VAL A 147 -16.20 -8.33 -14.23
N PRO A 148 -16.98 -9.34 -14.69
CA PRO A 148 -17.90 -9.17 -15.81
C PRO A 148 -18.98 -8.11 -15.54
N ALA A 149 -19.45 -7.43 -16.58
CA ALA A 149 -20.43 -6.34 -16.46
C ALA A 149 -21.76 -6.81 -15.84
N GLU A 150 -22.20 -8.02 -16.16
CA GLU A 150 -23.37 -8.66 -15.59
C GLU A 150 -23.20 -8.96 -14.09
N ALA A 151 -22.00 -9.29 -13.64
CA ALA A 151 -21.69 -9.52 -12.23
C ALA A 151 -21.65 -8.20 -11.45
N LEU A 152 -21.13 -7.12 -12.05
CA LEU A 152 -21.20 -5.76 -11.49
C LEU A 152 -22.65 -5.26 -11.39
N ALA A 153 -23.47 -5.54 -12.40
CA ALA A 153 -24.90 -5.22 -12.36
C ALA A 153 -25.62 -6.01 -11.26
N GLU A 154 -25.24 -7.27 -11.06
CA GLU A 154 -25.79 -8.11 -9.99
C GLU A 154 -25.39 -7.62 -8.60
N LEU A 155 -24.13 -7.22 -8.42
CA LEU A 155 -23.65 -6.53 -7.21
C LEU A 155 -24.53 -5.33 -6.89
N ALA A 156 -24.69 -4.40 -7.83
CA ALA A 156 -25.50 -3.19 -7.63
C ALA A 156 -26.97 -3.52 -7.33
N ARG A 157 -27.53 -4.57 -7.94
CA ARG A 157 -28.94 -4.96 -7.76
C ARG A 157 -29.23 -5.61 -6.41
N ARG A 158 -28.28 -6.39 -5.88
CA ARG A 158 -28.45 -7.15 -4.64
C ARG A 158 -27.82 -6.49 -3.41
N ALA A 159 -27.09 -5.40 -3.61
CA ALA A 159 -26.42 -4.70 -2.54
C ALA A 159 -27.40 -4.25 -1.46
N VAL A 160 -26.99 -4.36 -0.20
CA VAL A 160 -27.78 -3.90 0.95
C VAL A 160 -27.00 -2.86 1.76
N PRO A 161 -27.68 -1.90 2.42
CA PRO A 161 -27.01 -1.00 3.35
C PRO A 161 -26.31 -1.77 4.47
N GLN A 162 -25.06 -1.42 4.77
CA GLN A 162 -24.27 -2.08 5.81
C GLN A 162 -24.64 -1.50 7.19
N PRO A 163 -25.03 -2.32 8.18
CA PRO A 163 -25.31 -1.80 9.53
C PRO A 163 -24.07 -1.15 10.17
N ALA A 164 -24.17 0.09 10.65
CA ALA A 164 -23.00 0.84 11.13
C ALA A 164 -22.21 0.14 12.25
N GLY A 165 -22.91 -0.53 13.17
CA GLY A 165 -22.28 -1.24 14.30
C GLY A 165 -21.32 -2.34 13.84
N THR A 166 -21.51 -2.90 12.65
CA THR A 166 -20.60 -3.91 12.08
C THR A 166 -19.25 -3.33 11.67
N LEU A 167 -19.23 -2.03 11.33
CA LEU A 167 -18.02 -1.33 10.91
C LEU A 167 -17.30 -0.68 12.08
N THR A 168 -18.01 -0.25 13.11
CA THR A 168 -17.46 0.56 14.20
C THR A 168 -17.18 -0.21 15.48
N GLN A 169 -17.82 -1.36 15.69
CA GLN A 169 -17.54 -2.18 16.87
C GLN A 169 -16.14 -2.81 16.76
N PRO A 170 -15.31 -2.75 17.83
CA PRO A 170 -13.98 -3.33 17.81
C PRO A 170 -14.02 -4.85 17.72
N LEU A 171 -13.10 -5.43 16.96
CA LEU A 171 -12.90 -6.87 16.92
C LEU A 171 -12.26 -7.37 18.22
N HIS A 172 -12.80 -8.43 18.81
CA HIS A 172 -12.25 -9.06 20.01
C HIS A 172 -11.55 -10.37 19.65
N LEU A 173 -10.22 -10.40 19.74
CA LEU A 173 -9.40 -11.58 19.50
C LEU A 173 -8.72 -12.01 20.80
N SER A 174 -8.77 -13.31 21.09
CA SER A 174 -8.04 -13.92 22.20
C SER A 174 -6.68 -14.43 21.72
N GLU A 175 -5.74 -14.64 22.65
CA GLU A 175 -4.46 -15.29 22.34
C GLU A 175 -4.64 -16.71 21.77
N ALA A 176 -5.78 -17.36 22.00
CA ALA A 176 -6.07 -18.68 21.46
C ALA A 176 -6.12 -18.69 19.92
N LEU A 177 -6.46 -17.55 19.28
CA LEU A 177 -6.38 -17.44 17.82
C LEU A 177 -4.95 -17.62 17.31
N THR A 178 -3.94 -17.30 18.14
CA THR A 178 -2.55 -17.51 17.77
C THR A 178 -2.17 -18.96 17.58
N THR A 179 -3.04 -19.97 17.80
CA THR A 179 -2.77 -21.37 17.41
C THR A 179 -3.35 -21.72 16.04
N VAL A 180 -4.30 -20.94 15.53
CA VAL A 180 -5.02 -21.22 14.28
C VAL A 180 -4.18 -20.78 13.07
N PRO A 181 -3.87 -21.70 12.13
CA PRO A 181 -3.21 -21.33 10.88
C PRO A 181 -4.03 -20.32 10.08
N THR A 182 -3.35 -19.33 9.50
CA THR A 182 -3.99 -18.26 8.73
C THR A 182 -3.38 -18.18 7.33
N THR A 183 -4.20 -17.93 6.32
CA THR A 183 -3.75 -17.65 4.96
C THR A 183 -4.19 -16.27 4.52
N GLY A 184 -3.27 -15.44 4.02
CA GLY A 184 -3.61 -14.25 3.25
C GLY A 184 -3.72 -14.58 1.76
N VAL A 185 -4.78 -14.15 1.09
CA VAL A 185 -4.89 -14.20 -0.37
C VAL A 185 -4.94 -12.77 -0.89
N LEU A 186 -3.94 -12.37 -1.65
CA LEU A 186 -3.71 -11.00 -2.10
C LEU A 186 -4.10 -10.87 -3.58
N CYS A 187 -4.99 -9.94 -3.91
CA CYS A 187 -5.35 -9.68 -5.30
C CYS A 187 -4.44 -8.58 -5.87
N THR A 188 -3.53 -8.94 -6.78
CA THR A 188 -2.50 -8.02 -7.31
C THR A 188 -3.11 -6.91 -8.16
N GLY A 189 -4.18 -7.20 -8.90
CA GLY A 189 -4.98 -6.19 -9.61
C GLY A 189 -5.79 -5.26 -8.70
N ASN A 190 -5.84 -5.54 -7.39
CA ASN A 190 -6.32 -4.61 -6.36
C ASN A 190 -5.17 -3.83 -5.69
N GLY A 191 -3.91 -4.02 -6.09
CA GLY A 191 -2.77 -3.29 -5.54
C GLY A 191 -2.16 -3.92 -4.28
N SER A 192 -2.38 -5.22 -4.05
CA SER A 192 -1.74 -5.97 -2.96
C SER A 192 -0.93 -7.15 -3.49
N SER A 193 0.32 -7.30 -3.04
CA SER A 193 1.22 -8.39 -3.44
C SER A 193 2.03 -8.90 -2.24
N ILE A 194 2.50 -10.15 -2.30
CA ILE A 194 3.44 -10.76 -1.35
C ILE A 194 4.67 -9.86 -1.22
N ALA A 195 5.21 -9.40 -2.35
CA ALA A 195 6.36 -8.50 -2.36
C ALA A 195 6.09 -7.19 -1.58
N MET A 196 4.87 -6.63 -1.68
CA MET A 196 4.51 -5.45 -0.89
C MET A 196 4.41 -5.75 0.61
N VAL A 197 3.82 -6.89 0.99
CA VAL A 197 3.74 -7.29 2.41
C VAL A 197 5.14 -7.60 2.97
N GLU A 198 6.01 -8.24 2.20
CA GLU A 198 7.41 -8.48 2.57
C GLU A 198 8.21 -7.18 2.71
N ALA A 199 7.97 -6.20 1.83
CA ALA A 199 8.57 -4.88 1.95
C ALA A 199 8.14 -4.19 3.25
N LEU A 200 6.85 -4.24 3.60
CA LEU A 200 6.34 -3.70 4.87
C LEU A 200 6.92 -4.44 6.08
N LEU A 201 6.98 -5.77 6.04
CA LEU A 201 7.63 -6.59 7.06
C LEU A 201 9.12 -6.22 7.21
N GLY A 202 9.79 -5.96 6.08
CA GLY A 202 11.18 -5.55 6.00
C GLY A 202 11.47 -4.15 6.55
N LEU A 203 10.44 -3.34 6.84
CA LEU A 203 10.58 -2.11 7.64
C LEU A 203 10.71 -2.39 9.14
N GLY A 204 10.53 -3.64 9.58
CA GLY A 204 10.71 -4.03 10.97
C GLY A 204 9.59 -3.58 11.90
N ASP A 205 8.39 -3.28 11.37
CA ASP A 205 7.22 -2.96 12.22
C ASP A 205 6.87 -4.19 13.08
N PRO A 206 6.95 -4.09 14.42
CA PRO A 206 6.65 -5.21 15.33
C PRO A 206 5.24 -5.78 15.13
N ARG A 207 4.30 -4.96 14.66
CA ARG A 207 2.91 -5.33 14.38
C ARG A 207 2.78 -6.31 13.21
N LEU A 208 3.76 -6.30 12.30
CA LEU A 208 3.77 -7.15 11.10
C LEU A 208 4.59 -8.43 11.29
N LEU A 209 5.40 -8.54 12.36
CA LEU A 209 6.19 -9.74 12.62
C LEU A 209 5.35 -11.01 12.74
N ALA A 210 4.09 -10.89 13.17
CA ALA A 210 3.14 -12.01 13.21
C ALA A 210 2.88 -12.63 11.82
N LEU A 211 3.07 -11.86 10.73
CA LEU A 211 2.94 -12.35 9.36
C LEU A 211 4.09 -13.30 8.95
N ALA A 212 5.21 -13.29 9.69
CA ALA A 212 6.33 -14.21 9.50
C ALA A 212 6.20 -15.50 10.32
N ASP A 213 5.11 -15.70 11.07
CA ASP A 213 4.87 -16.96 11.77
C ASP A 213 4.78 -18.12 10.76
N PRO A 214 5.42 -19.29 11.01
CA PRO A 214 5.40 -20.42 10.08
C PRO A 214 4.01 -20.96 9.71
N ARG A 215 2.98 -20.61 10.48
CA ARG A 215 1.58 -21.02 10.26
C ARG A 215 0.81 -20.00 9.43
N VAL A 216 1.40 -18.84 9.15
CA VAL A 216 0.89 -17.85 8.20
C VAL A 216 1.45 -18.12 6.81
N THR A 217 0.55 -18.22 5.85
CA THR A 217 0.89 -18.47 4.44
C THR A 217 0.22 -17.46 3.54
N PHE A 218 0.77 -17.23 2.35
CA PHE A 218 0.24 -16.26 1.39
C PHE A 218 0.09 -16.85 -0.01
N PHE A 219 -0.93 -16.39 -0.71
CA PHE A 219 -1.13 -16.60 -2.15
C PHE A 219 -1.42 -15.27 -2.82
N GLU A 220 -1.16 -15.22 -4.12
CA GLU A 220 -1.54 -14.12 -4.99
C GLU A 220 -2.56 -14.58 -6.04
N LEU A 221 -3.46 -13.67 -6.42
CA LEU A 221 -4.35 -13.83 -7.56
C LEU A 221 -4.28 -12.59 -8.45
N ASP A 222 -4.11 -12.80 -9.75
CA ASP A 222 -4.06 -11.72 -10.74
C ASP A 222 -5.46 -11.23 -11.12
N THR A 223 -6.05 -10.44 -10.22
CA THR A 223 -7.43 -9.95 -10.32
C THR A 223 -7.65 -8.72 -9.44
N GLY A 224 -8.77 -8.01 -9.64
CA GLY A 224 -9.27 -7.01 -8.69
C GLY A 224 -9.88 -7.62 -7.41
N HIS A 225 -10.58 -6.79 -6.64
CA HIS A 225 -11.08 -7.06 -5.28
C HIS A 225 -12.14 -8.15 -5.17
N TRP A 226 -12.70 -8.62 -6.29
CA TRP A 226 -13.83 -9.56 -6.31
C TRP A 226 -13.47 -10.89 -7.00
N PRO A 227 -12.46 -11.63 -6.51
CA PRO A 227 -11.94 -12.84 -7.15
C PRO A 227 -13.00 -13.95 -7.30
N MET A 228 -14.02 -13.96 -6.45
CA MET A 228 -15.15 -14.91 -6.56
C MET A 228 -16.07 -14.64 -7.76
N LEU A 229 -15.96 -13.46 -8.39
CA LEU A 229 -16.72 -13.07 -9.58
C LEU A 229 -15.83 -13.01 -10.82
N SER A 230 -14.58 -12.59 -10.68
CA SER A 230 -13.65 -12.40 -11.81
C SER A 230 -12.85 -13.65 -12.15
N THR A 231 -12.42 -14.43 -11.16
CA THR A 231 -11.57 -15.61 -11.35
C THR A 231 -11.90 -16.76 -10.38
N PRO A 232 -13.17 -17.22 -10.36
CA PRO A 232 -13.63 -18.19 -9.38
C PRO A 232 -12.96 -19.58 -9.48
N ASP A 233 -12.47 -19.97 -10.66
CA ASP A 233 -11.65 -21.20 -10.82
C ASP A 233 -10.31 -21.09 -10.09
N ALA A 234 -9.56 -20.00 -10.32
CA ALA A 234 -8.26 -19.80 -9.66
C ALA A 234 -8.42 -19.62 -8.15
N LEU A 235 -9.44 -18.87 -7.71
CA LEU A 235 -9.75 -18.74 -6.30
C LEU A 235 -10.07 -20.10 -5.65
N THR A 236 -10.88 -20.94 -6.31
CA THR A 236 -11.17 -22.30 -5.80
C THR A 236 -9.89 -23.10 -5.59
N GLY A 237 -8.98 -23.09 -6.58
CA GLY A 237 -7.68 -23.77 -6.46
C GLY A 237 -6.86 -23.26 -5.27
N VAL A 238 -6.76 -21.93 -5.11
CA VAL A 238 -6.07 -21.31 -3.97
C VAL A 238 -6.70 -21.70 -2.64
N LEU A 239 -8.04 -21.74 -2.54
CA LEU A 239 -8.72 -22.13 -1.29
C LEU A 239 -8.45 -23.59 -0.91
N LEU A 240 -8.37 -24.50 -1.89
CA LEU A 240 -8.02 -25.90 -1.66
C LEU A 240 -6.55 -26.05 -1.23
N SER A 241 -5.62 -25.37 -1.90
CA SER A 241 -4.19 -25.35 -1.50
C SER A 241 -4.00 -24.73 -0.12
N ALA A 242 -4.70 -23.63 0.18
CA ALA A 242 -4.69 -23.03 1.51
C ALA A 242 -5.20 -24.01 2.57
N ALA A 243 -6.30 -24.72 2.32
CA ALA A 243 -6.82 -25.75 3.23
C ALA A 243 -5.79 -26.86 3.49
N ALA A 244 -5.00 -27.24 2.49
CA ALA A 244 -3.90 -28.19 2.62
C ALA A 244 -2.65 -27.64 3.34
N GLY A 245 -2.63 -26.35 3.71
CA GLY A 245 -1.50 -25.70 4.40
C GLY A 245 -0.35 -25.29 3.49
N GLU A 246 -0.61 -25.22 2.19
CA GLU A 246 0.32 -24.71 1.18
C GLU A 246 0.33 -23.17 1.18
N GLY A 247 1.29 -22.61 0.45
CA GLY A 247 1.43 -21.16 0.24
C GLY A 247 2.81 -20.64 0.62
N HIS A 248 3.06 -19.40 0.20
CA HIS A 248 4.31 -18.69 0.48
C HIS A 248 4.43 -18.34 1.97
N ARG A 249 5.60 -18.55 2.57
CA ARG A 249 5.87 -18.18 3.96
C ARG A 249 6.90 -17.06 3.97
N MET A 250 6.55 -15.97 4.64
CA MET A 250 7.44 -14.82 4.76
C MET A 250 8.49 -15.09 5.83
N THR A 251 9.66 -14.47 5.66
CA THR A 251 10.73 -14.49 6.67
C THR A 251 11.03 -13.06 7.08
N ALA A 252 11.02 -12.77 8.37
CA ALA A 252 11.46 -11.47 8.87
C ALA A 252 12.99 -11.35 8.70
N PRO A 253 13.52 -10.28 8.11
CA PRO A 253 14.96 -10.13 7.92
C PRO A 253 15.67 -9.88 9.26
N GLU A 254 16.89 -10.41 9.43
CA GLU A 254 17.73 -10.14 10.61
C GLU A 254 18.08 -8.65 10.75
N LEU A 255 18.35 -7.98 9.61
CA LEU A 255 18.52 -6.54 9.51
C LEU A 255 17.58 -5.97 8.45
N PRO A 256 16.65 -5.06 8.83
CA PRO A 256 15.79 -4.33 7.90
C PRO A 256 16.58 -3.72 6.74
N ALA A 257 16.04 -3.82 5.52
CA ALA A 257 16.74 -3.38 4.31
C ALA A 257 17.20 -1.91 4.39
N HIS A 258 16.32 -1.05 4.90
CA HIS A 258 16.57 0.38 5.06
C HIS A 258 17.68 0.74 6.06
N LEU A 259 18.14 -0.20 6.89
CA LEU A 259 19.26 -0.03 7.82
C LEU A 259 20.58 -0.62 7.31
N ARG A 260 20.58 -1.26 6.13
CA ARG A 260 21.80 -1.75 5.51
C ARG A 260 22.62 -0.60 4.94
N PRO A 261 23.96 -0.76 4.80
CA PRO A 261 24.82 0.30 4.26
C PRO A 261 24.41 0.75 2.86
N PHE A 262 24.66 2.03 2.55
CA PHE A 262 24.50 2.58 1.20
C PHE A 262 25.47 1.93 0.22
N LEU A 263 25.04 1.73 -1.02
CA LEU A 263 25.83 1.03 -2.04
C LEU A 263 27.14 1.72 -2.45
N LEU A 264 27.24 3.04 -2.28
CA LEU A 264 28.43 3.84 -2.59
C LEU A 264 29.24 4.08 -1.32
N ASP A 265 30.55 3.91 -1.44
CA ASP A 265 31.51 4.36 -0.41
C ASP A 265 31.67 5.88 -0.54
N VAL A 266 30.96 6.63 0.31
CA VAL A 266 30.94 8.10 0.31
C VAL A 266 31.60 8.61 1.59
N PRO A 267 32.46 9.65 1.51
CA PRO A 267 33.12 10.21 2.67
C PRO A 267 32.13 10.66 3.75
N GLU A 268 32.50 10.48 5.01
CA GLU A 268 31.73 11.07 6.11
C GLU A 268 31.77 12.60 6.01
N ARG A 269 30.59 13.22 6.17
CA ARG A 269 30.42 14.67 6.26
C ARG A 269 29.62 15.03 7.49
N ALA A 270 29.95 16.20 8.06
CA ALA A 270 29.23 16.75 9.19
C ALA A 270 27.77 17.02 8.79
N ARG A 271 26.86 16.63 9.68
CA ARG A 271 25.41 16.83 9.53
C ARG A 271 24.98 18.02 10.36
N GLU A 272 24.36 19.00 9.71
CA GLU A 272 23.69 20.12 10.39
C GLU A 272 22.18 19.91 10.38
N ARG A 273 21.58 19.62 11.54
CA ARG A 273 20.12 19.40 11.68
C ARG A 273 19.43 20.70 12.08
N VAL A 274 18.51 21.18 11.24
CA VAL A 274 17.74 22.42 11.48
C VAL A 274 16.25 22.16 11.25
N GLY A 275 15.48 22.03 12.33
CA GLY A 275 14.07 21.67 12.23
C GLY A 275 13.88 20.28 11.61
N ASN A 276 13.17 20.21 10.48
CA ASN A 276 12.91 18.98 9.74
C ASN A 276 13.87 18.74 8.56
N VAL A 277 15.01 19.43 8.50
CA VAL A 277 16.04 19.19 7.48
C VAL A 277 17.40 18.87 8.07
N ASP A 278 18.13 18.01 7.38
CA ASP A 278 19.54 17.71 7.61
C ASP A 278 20.36 18.18 6.42
N LEU A 279 21.32 19.09 6.65
CA LEU A 279 22.18 19.65 5.62
C LEU A 279 23.58 19.02 5.66
N TYR A 280 24.09 18.71 4.47
CA TYR A 280 25.44 18.21 4.23
C TYR A 280 26.11 19.13 3.20
N PHE A 281 27.13 19.86 3.64
CA PHE A 281 27.79 20.85 2.81
C PHE A 281 28.98 20.26 2.04
N PRO A 282 29.23 20.73 0.80
CA PRO A 282 30.49 20.48 0.10
C PRO A 282 31.63 21.25 0.77
N ASP A 283 32.88 20.89 0.44
CA ASP A 283 34.07 21.55 1.02
C ASP A 283 34.34 22.94 0.42
N GLU A 284 33.78 23.22 -0.76
CA GLU A 284 33.95 24.50 -1.45
C GLU A 284 33.20 25.64 -0.73
N PRO A 285 33.83 26.81 -0.53
CA PRO A 285 33.21 27.93 0.14
C PRO A 285 32.18 28.65 -0.74
N GLY A 286 31.27 29.37 -0.09
CA GLY A 286 30.26 30.23 -0.74
C GLY A 286 28.93 29.52 -0.99
N PRO A 287 27.93 30.24 -1.54
CA PRO A 287 26.62 29.67 -1.82
C PRO A 287 26.68 28.58 -2.90
N ARG A 288 26.12 27.40 -2.60
CA ARG A 288 26.11 26.23 -3.50
C ARG A 288 24.69 25.83 -3.87
N PRO A 289 24.46 25.28 -5.08
CA PRO A 289 23.15 24.74 -5.40
C PRO A 289 22.80 23.59 -4.46
N ALA A 290 21.51 23.31 -4.28
CA ALA A 290 21.04 22.30 -3.33
C ALA A 290 20.21 21.20 -4.00
N VAL A 291 20.33 19.98 -3.48
CA VAL A 291 19.47 18.85 -3.82
C VAL A 291 18.73 18.44 -2.55
N VAL A 292 17.41 18.58 -2.58
CA VAL A 292 16.51 18.25 -1.46
C VAL A 292 15.89 16.89 -1.71
N PHE A 293 16.26 15.90 -0.91
CA PHE A 293 15.78 14.53 -0.97
C PHE A 293 14.51 14.37 -0.14
N VAL A 294 13.51 13.71 -0.72
CA VAL A 294 12.18 13.43 -0.14
C VAL A 294 11.95 11.93 -0.13
N HIS A 295 11.90 11.33 1.06
CA HIS A 295 11.77 9.89 1.19
C HIS A 295 10.41 9.35 0.74
N GLY A 296 10.36 8.04 0.50
CA GLY A 296 9.11 7.31 0.27
C GLY A 296 8.27 7.11 1.53
N GLY A 297 7.14 6.43 1.40
CA GLY A 297 6.28 6.07 2.54
C GLY A 297 4.94 5.49 2.08
N PRO A 298 3.90 5.51 2.93
CA PRO A 298 3.94 5.96 4.31
C PRO A 298 4.85 5.11 5.20
N VAL A 299 5.54 5.75 6.16
CA VAL A 299 6.38 5.06 7.14
C VAL A 299 5.72 5.15 8.51
N PRO A 300 5.37 4.04 9.17
CA PRO A 300 4.70 4.09 10.46
C PRO A 300 5.47 4.91 11.51
N ARG A 301 4.75 5.65 12.36
CA ARG A 301 5.34 6.55 13.38
C ARG A 301 6.29 5.85 14.35
N ASP A 302 6.04 4.58 14.60
CA ASP A 302 6.80 3.77 15.57
C ASP A 302 8.05 3.12 14.96
N VAL A 303 8.26 3.22 13.64
CA VAL A 303 9.47 2.75 12.98
C VAL A 303 10.59 3.75 13.25
N GLY A 304 11.59 3.32 14.01
CA GLY A 304 12.80 4.08 14.31
C GLY A 304 14.06 3.33 13.85
N PRO A 305 15.13 4.04 13.42
CA PRO A 305 15.22 5.49 13.22
C PRO A 305 14.34 6.00 12.06
N THR A 306 14.07 7.32 11.99
CA THR A 306 13.24 7.90 10.92
C THR A 306 13.98 7.91 9.57
N PRO A 307 13.27 8.03 8.42
CA PRO A 307 13.90 7.92 7.12
C PRO A 307 15.10 8.85 6.89
N ARG A 308 15.09 10.07 7.43
CA ARG A 308 16.25 10.97 7.29
C ARG A 308 17.55 10.44 7.93
N ASP A 309 17.46 9.46 8.81
CA ASP A 309 18.57 8.80 9.49
C ASP A 309 18.96 7.45 8.84
N TRP A 310 18.26 7.01 7.79
CA TRP A 310 18.57 5.75 7.10
C TRP A 310 19.84 5.88 6.25
N PRO A 311 20.75 4.88 6.28
CA PRO A 311 22.02 4.95 5.56
C PRO A 311 21.89 5.26 4.07
N GLY A 312 20.85 4.77 3.40
CA GLY A 312 20.61 5.06 1.98
C GLY A 312 20.44 6.56 1.71
N TYR A 313 19.52 7.22 2.40
CA TYR A 313 19.25 8.65 2.22
C TYR A 313 20.40 9.54 2.71
N VAL A 314 21.02 9.18 3.85
CA VAL A 314 22.26 9.85 4.32
C VAL A 314 23.36 9.72 3.26
N GLY A 315 23.48 8.56 2.63
CA GLY A 315 24.42 8.28 1.56
C GLY A 315 24.20 9.15 0.33
N TYR A 316 22.96 9.28 -0.15
CA TYR A 316 22.61 10.19 -1.26
C TYR A 316 22.97 11.64 -0.94
N ALA A 317 22.63 12.14 0.25
CA ALA A 317 22.91 13.51 0.65
C ALA A 317 24.43 13.78 0.74
N ARG A 318 25.20 12.83 1.27
CA ARG A 318 26.67 12.91 1.29
C ARG A 318 27.27 12.83 -0.11
N HIS A 319 26.70 12.01 -0.99
CA HIS A 319 27.20 11.83 -2.36
C HIS A 319 27.11 13.13 -3.18
N VAL A 320 25.96 13.83 -3.14
CA VAL A 320 25.84 15.11 -3.87
C VAL A 320 26.69 16.22 -3.23
N ALA A 321 26.93 16.15 -1.91
CA ALA A 321 27.87 17.02 -1.21
C ALA A 321 29.32 16.78 -1.61
N GLU A 322 29.72 15.52 -1.79
CA GLU A 322 31.02 15.19 -2.39
C GLU A 322 31.15 15.74 -3.82
N LEU A 323 30.06 15.74 -4.59
CA LEU A 323 30.02 16.26 -5.95
C LEU A 323 29.83 17.79 -6.04
N GLY A 324 29.77 18.52 -4.92
CA GLY A 324 29.81 19.98 -4.90
C GLY A 324 28.47 20.72 -4.74
N ALA A 325 27.37 20.03 -4.44
CA ALA A 325 26.07 20.65 -4.11
C ALA A 325 25.73 20.44 -2.62
N VAL A 326 24.87 21.27 -2.03
CA VAL A 326 24.36 21.00 -0.68
C VAL A 326 23.38 19.83 -0.75
N GLY A 327 23.71 18.72 -0.10
CA GLY A 327 22.78 17.61 0.09
C GLY A 327 21.85 17.91 1.25
N VAL A 328 20.53 17.79 1.04
CA VAL A 328 19.54 18.06 2.07
C VAL A 328 18.59 16.88 2.20
N MET A 329 18.46 16.32 3.40
CA MET A 329 17.46 15.29 3.67
C MET A 329 16.28 15.87 4.48
N VAL A 330 15.06 15.67 4.01
CA VAL A 330 13.82 16.16 4.65
C VAL A 330 13.17 15.06 5.49
N ASP A 331 12.80 15.38 6.72
CA ASP A 331 11.85 14.59 7.53
C ASP A 331 10.44 15.14 7.28
N HIS A 332 9.49 14.29 6.91
CA HIS A 332 8.09 14.71 6.70
C HIS A 332 7.10 13.72 7.31
N GLY A 333 5.92 14.21 7.68
CA GLY A 333 4.91 13.45 8.42
C GLY A 333 4.10 12.42 7.62
N LEU A 334 4.66 11.80 6.57
CA LEU A 334 3.92 10.80 5.77
C LEU A 334 3.90 9.45 6.49
N HIS A 335 2.95 9.27 7.41
CA HIS A 335 2.81 8.05 8.20
C HIS A 335 1.60 7.19 7.81
N ASP A 336 0.62 7.81 7.16
CA ASP A 336 -0.55 7.17 6.55
C ASP A 336 -0.84 7.75 5.15
N LEU A 337 -1.67 7.06 4.35
CA LEU A 337 -2.16 7.58 3.06
C LEU A 337 -2.96 8.87 3.20
N ALA A 338 -3.60 9.11 4.35
CA ALA A 338 -4.26 10.38 4.64
C ALA A 338 -3.28 11.54 4.91
N ASP A 339 -2.00 11.25 5.17
CA ASP A 339 -1.00 12.26 5.58
C ASP A 339 -0.31 12.97 4.40
N TYR A 340 -0.61 12.62 3.13
CA TYR A 340 0.00 13.28 1.96
C TYR A 340 -0.11 14.82 1.97
N PRO A 341 -1.26 15.44 2.37
CA PRO A 341 -1.35 16.89 2.53
C PRO A 341 -0.41 17.48 3.58
N VAL A 342 -0.21 16.77 4.71
CA VAL A 342 0.70 17.20 5.78
C VAL A 342 2.14 17.10 5.27
N ALA A 343 2.51 15.96 4.68
CA ALA A 343 3.85 15.74 4.12
C ALA A 343 4.21 16.78 3.04
N ALA A 344 3.28 17.13 2.15
CA ALA A 344 3.48 18.18 1.16
C ALA A 344 3.76 19.55 1.80
N SER A 345 3.06 19.87 2.90
CA SER A 345 3.28 21.11 3.65
C SER A 345 4.64 21.14 4.36
N ASP A 346 5.05 20.00 4.95
CA ASP A 346 6.36 19.85 5.60
C ASP A 346 7.51 20.03 4.60
N ILE A 347 7.37 19.48 3.39
CA ILE A 347 8.35 19.62 2.30
C ILE A 347 8.42 21.07 1.82
N ALA A 348 7.29 21.73 1.59
CA ALA A 348 7.29 23.13 1.18
C ALA A 348 7.98 24.03 2.22
N ALA A 349 7.73 23.82 3.51
CA ALA A 349 8.38 24.55 4.60
C ALA A 349 9.89 24.23 4.69
N ALA A 350 10.27 22.97 4.47
CA ALA A 350 11.67 22.55 4.40
C ALA A 350 12.41 23.24 3.25
N VAL A 351 11.83 23.27 2.05
CA VAL A 351 12.41 23.91 0.87
C VAL A 351 12.63 25.41 1.09
N GLU A 352 11.66 26.12 1.68
CA GLU A 352 11.84 27.53 1.99
C GLU A 352 12.94 27.77 3.03
N ARG A 353 13.07 26.89 4.03
CA ARG A 353 14.17 26.95 5.00
C ARG A 353 15.53 26.73 4.35
N VAL A 354 15.63 25.76 3.44
CA VAL A 354 16.86 25.48 2.68
C VAL A 354 17.24 26.68 1.83
N ARG A 355 16.29 27.27 1.11
CA ARG A 355 16.52 28.46 0.27
C ARG A 355 16.87 29.70 1.08
N ALA A 356 16.50 29.77 2.35
CA ALA A 356 16.85 30.86 3.25
C ALA A 356 18.25 30.72 3.87
N ASP A 357 18.90 29.56 3.79
CA ASP A 357 20.29 29.41 4.27
C ASP A 357 21.24 30.18 3.35
N PRO A 358 22.07 31.11 3.88
CA PRO A 358 22.96 31.95 3.07
C PRO A 358 24.06 31.16 2.34
N ARG A 359 24.28 29.89 2.70
CA ARG A 359 25.22 28.97 2.04
C ARG A 359 24.57 28.19 0.88
N VAL A 360 23.27 28.39 0.65
CA VAL A 360 22.53 27.79 -0.46
C VAL A 360 22.25 28.85 -1.54
N ASP A 361 22.51 28.50 -2.79
CA ASP A 361 22.04 29.27 -3.93
C ASP A 361 20.54 29.05 -4.13
N ALA A 362 19.74 29.97 -3.59
CA ALA A 362 18.27 29.90 -3.60
C ALA A 362 17.62 29.88 -4.99
N SER A 363 18.40 30.09 -6.07
CA SER A 363 17.95 30.09 -7.46
C SER A 363 18.29 28.80 -8.22
N ARG A 364 19.04 27.89 -7.59
CA ARG A 364 19.48 26.61 -8.14
C ARG A 364 19.23 25.48 -7.15
N VAL A 365 17.98 25.03 -7.11
CA VAL A 365 17.56 23.91 -6.26
C VAL A 365 16.92 22.81 -7.11
N ALA A 366 17.21 21.56 -6.76
CA ALA A 366 16.52 20.38 -7.27
C ALA A 366 15.78 19.68 -6.13
N LEU A 367 14.62 19.08 -6.43
CA LEU A 367 13.89 18.22 -5.49
C LEU A 367 13.96 16.79 -6.00
N TRP A 368 14.28 15.82 -5.14
CA TRP A 368 14.48 14.43 -5.54
C TRP A 368 13.63 13.48 -4.69
N PHE A 369 12.63 12.85 -5.31
CA PHE A 369 11.63 12.02 -4.66
C PHE A 369 11.92 10.52 -4.83
N PHE A 370 11.58 9.72 -3.82
CA PHE A 370 11.76 8.26 -3.84
C PHE A 370 10.44 7.54 -3.63
N SER A 371 10.25 6.40 -4.30
CA SER A 371 9.09 5.51 -4.08
C SER A 371 7.75 6.28 -4.08
N ALA A 372 6.87 6.05 -3.10
CA ALA A 372 5.59 6.74 -2.96
C ALA A 372 5.71 8.26 -2.70
N GLY A 373 6.88 8.73 -2.27
CA GLY A 373 7.20 10.16 -2.23
C GLY A 373 7.10 10.79 -3.62
N GLY A 374 7.16 10.00 -4.69
CA GLY A 374 6.89 10.41 -6.07
C GLY A 374 5.54 11.13 -6.22
N LEU A 375 4.49 10.76 -5.49
CA LEU A 375 3.20 11.47 -5.58
C LEU A 375 3.27 12.92 -5.08
N LEU A 376 4.23 13.22 -4.18
CA LEU A 376 4.46 14.57 -3.63
C LEU A 376 5.17 15.49 -4.65
N CYS A 377 5.63 14.97 -5.79
CA CYS A 377 6.20 15.79 -6.85
C CYS A 377 5.12 16.52 -7.69
N ALA A 378 3.85 16.10 -7.59
CA ALA A 378 2.76 16.56 -8.45
C ALA A 378 2.58 18.10 -8.44
N ASP A 379 2.59 18.74 -7.26
CA ASP A 379 2.43 20.20 -7.17
C ASP A 379 3.56 20.97 -7.87
N TRP A 380 4.78 20.44 -7.76
CA TRP A 380 5.98 21.04 -8.33
C TRP A 380 6.03 20.89 -9.86
N LEU A 381 5.47 19.80 -10.39
CA LEU A 381 5.28 19.61 -11.83
C LEU A 381 4.12 20.48 -12.35
N ALA A 382 3.03 20.59 -11.60
CA ALA A 382 1.86 21.36 -12.02
C ALA A 382 2.14 22.88 -12.04
N ASN A 383 2.94 23.36 -11.09
CA ASN A 383 3.25 24.79 -10.92
C ASN A 383 4.75 24.98 -10.60
N PRO A 384 5.65 24.76 -11.57
CA PRO A 384 7.09 24.80 -11.33
C PRO A 384 7.56 26.22 -10.96
N PRO A 385 8.13 26.43 -9.77
CA PRO A 385 8.65 27.74 -9.40
C PRO A 385 9.94 28.06 -10.16
N SER A 386 10.20 29.34 -10.44
CA SER A 386 11.32 29.78 -11.29
C SER A 386 12.72 29.45 -10.77
N TRP A 387 12.84 29.11 -9.49
CA TRP A 387 14.09 28.69 -8.86
C TRP A 387 14.34 27.18 -8.97
N LEU A 388 13.31 26.38 -9.25
CA LEU A 388 13.41 24.92 -9.35
C LEU A 388 14.02 24.56 -10.69
N ARG A 389 15.14 23.82 -10.65
CA ARG A 389 15.91 23.48 -11.85
C ARG A 389 15.73 22.04 -12.31
N CYS A 390 15.31 21.15 -11.42
CA CYS A 390 15.12 19.76 -11.73
C CYS A 390 14.23 19.07 -10.69
N VAL A 391 13.43 18.11 -11.15
CA VAL A 391 12.80 17.09 -10.30
C VAL A 391 13.50 15.76 -10.57
N GLY A 392 14.19 15.21 -9.57
CA GLY A 392 14.65 13.83 -9.57
C GLY A 392 13.56 12.90 -9.06
N ALA A 393 13.46 11.70 -9.60
CA ALA A 393 12.55 10.67 -9.10
C ALA A 393 13.20 9.29 -9.24
N THR A 394 13.34 8.54 -8.15
CA THR A 394 14.00 7.22 -8.16
C THR A 394 13.03 6.13 -7.71
N TYR A 395 12.87 5.09 -8.56
CA TYR A 395 11.84 4.03 -8.47
C TYR A 395 10.45 4.57 -8.05
N PRO A 396 9.96 5.68 -8.65
CA PRO A 396 8.83 6.41 -8.09
C PRO A 396 7.49 5.70 -8.33
N ILE A 397 6.54 5.92 -7.42
CA ILE A 397 5.12 5.71 -7.70
C ILE A 397 4.56 7.04 -8.19
N LEU A 398 3.98 7.06 -9.39
CA LEU A 398 3.57 8.30 -10.08
C LEU A 398 2.06 8.41 -10.30
N ALA A 399 1.29 7.44 -9.84
CA ALA A 399 -0.16 7.47 -9.72
C ALA A 399 -0.59 6.69 -8.46
N PRO A 400 -1.65 7.12 -7.74
CA PRO A 400 -2.18 6.36 -6.61
C PRO A 400 -2.66 4.97 -7.02
N MET A 401 -2.44 3.98 -6.16
CA MET A 401 -2.95 2.61 -6.39
C MET A 401 -4.47 2.54 -6.13
N PRO A 402 -5.21 1.60 -6.78
CA PRO A 402 -6.66 1.50 -6.62
C PRO A 402 -7.15 1.31 -5.18
N ASN A 403 -6.46 0.50 -4.38
CA ASN A 403 -6.78 0.25 -2.97
C ASN A 403 -6.37 1.37 -2.02
N TRP A 404 -5.71 2.43 -2.48
CA TRP A 404 -5.26 3.51 -1.61
C TRP A 404 -6.36 4.54 -1.30
N GLY A 405 -7.54 4.41 -1.90
CA GLY A 405 -8.69 5.26 -1.55
C GLY A 405 -8.57 6.72 -1.99
N PHE A 406 -7.66 7.02 -2.93
CA PHE A 406 -7.50 8.36 -3.48
C PHE A 406 -8.69 8.71 -4.36
N PRO A 407 -9.30 9.91 -4.21
CA PRO A 407 -10.36 10.34 -5.10
C PRO A 407 -9.79 10.61 -6.51
N ALA A 408 -10.63 10.46 -7.53
CA ALA A 408 -10.22 10.60 -8.92
C ALA A 408 -9.64 11.99 -9.25
N ASP A 409 -10.07 13.03 -8.55
CA ASP A 409 -9.63 14.42 -8.68
C ASP A 409 -8.49 14.80 -7.70
N SER A 410 -7.83 13.81 -7.08
CA SER A 410 -6.72 14.08 -6.17
C SER A 410 -5.58 14.84 -6.86
N ARG A 411 -5.04 15.86 -6.18
CA ARG A 411 -3.88 16.64 -6.64
C ARG A 411 -2.56 15.86 -6.64
N PHE A 412 -2.52 14.68 -5.99
CA PHE A 412 -1.32 13.84 -5.87
C PHE A 412 -1.19 12.85 -7.04
N ARG A 413 -1.32 13.35 -8.28
CA ARG A 413 -1.25 12.55 -9.52
C ARG A 413 -0.19 13.10 -10.48
N PRO A 414 1.10 12.77 -10.27
CA PRO A 414 2.18 13.17 -11.18
C PRO A 414 1.92 12.85 -12.65
N VAL A 415 1.27 11.72 -12.96
CA VAL A 415 0.85 11.34 -14.33
C VAL A 415 0.03 12.41 -15.04
N GLU A 416 -0.77 13.18 -14.30
CA GLU A 416 -1.56 14.30 -14.84
C GLU A 416 -0.77 15.60 -14.79
N ALA A 417 -0.09 15.86 -13.67
CA ALA A 417 0.64 17.10 -13.43
C ALA A 417 1.78 17.36 -14.41
N VAL A 418 2.44 16.30 -14.91
CA VAL A 418 3.56 16.42 -15.86
C VAL A 418 3.18 17.15 -17.15
N ARG A 419 1.89 17.15 -17.52
CA ARG A 419 1.41 17.87 -18.71
C ARG A 419 1.58 19.39 -18.61
N SER A 420 1.73 19.90 -17.39
CA SER A 420 1.91 21.32 -17.08
C SER A 420 3.34 21.67 -16.67
N ALA A 421 4.28 20.72 -16.72
CA ALA A 421 5.66 20.92 -16.27
C ALA A 421 6.47 21.91 -17.12
N GLY A 422 6.01 22.20 -18.35
CA GLY A 422 6.72 23.08 -19.28
C GLY A 422 8.16 22.59 -19.53
N ASP A 423 9.12 23.48 -19.35
CA ASP A 423 10.55 23.21 -19.57
C ASP A 423 11.26 22.61 -18.34
N LEU A 424 10.57 22.36 -17.22
CA LEU A 424 11.18 21.79 -16.02
C LEU A 424 11.69 20.37 -16.31
N PRO A 425 13.01 20.10 -16.24
CA PRO A 425 13.56 18.78 -16.47
C PRO A 425 13.22 17.81 -15.33
N VAL A 426 12.84 16.58 -15.70
CA VAL A 426 12.67 15.44 -14.80
C VAL A 426 13.76 14.41 -15.06
N VAL A 427 14.48 13.99 -14.04
CA VAL A 427 15.42 12.86 -14.11
C VAL A 427 14.78 11.68 -13.39
N LEU A 428 14.38 10.66 -14.15
CA LEU A 428 13.68 9.48 -13.65
C LEU A 428 14.61 8.27 -13.64
N THR A 429 14.92 7.74 -12.47
CA THR A 429 15.65 6.47 -12.32
C THR A 429 14.66 5.32 -12.30
N ARG A 430 14.63 4.51 -13.36
CA ARG A 430 13.75 3.35 -13.53
C ARG A 430 14.52 2.07 -13.25
N VAL A 431 13.90 1.16 -12.48
CA VAL A 431 14.49 -0.13 -12.11
C VAL A 431 13.81 -1.25 -12.91
N GLY A 432 14.57 -2.26 -13.34
CA GLY A 432 14.05 -3.28 -14.27
C GLY A 432 13.35 -4.47 -13.61
N GLN A 433 13.62 -4.74 -12.32
CA GLN A 433 12.90 -5.72 -11.50
C GLN A 433 11.86 -5.02 -10.61
N GLU A 434 11.11 -4.07 -11.18
CA GLU A 434 10.05 -3.35 -10.46
C GLU A 434 8.77 -4.18 -10.37
N ARG A 435 8.01 -3.93 -9.31
CA ARG A 435 6.64 -4.44 -9.15
C ARG A 435 5.77 -3.95 -10.31
N ALA A 436 4.99 -4.85 -10.91
CA ALA A 436 4.22 -4.58 -12.11
C ALA A 436 3.26 -3.37 -11.93
N GLU A 437 2.66 -3.27 -10.76
CA GLU A 437 1.78 -2.16 -10.37
C GLU A 437 2.50 -0.81 -10.36
N ILE A 438 3.73 -0.74 -9.85
CA ILE A 438 4.51 0.50 -9.82
C ILE A 438 5.04 0.83 -11.22
N ALA A 439 5.55 -0.18 -11.93
CA ALA A 439 6.02 -0.05 -13.30
C ALA A 439 4.93 0.50 -14.22
N ALA A 440 3.66 0.10 -14.01
CA ALA A 440 2.52 0.64 -14.74
C ALA A 440 2.35 2.16 -14.51
N THR A 441 2.49 2.65 -13.27
CA THR A 441 2.42 4.10 -12.99
C THR A 441 3.54 4.89 -13.68
N VAL A 442 4.74 4.31 -13.75
CA VAL A 442 5.89 4.91 -14.46
C VAL A 442 5.65 4.92 -15.97
N ALA A 443 5.13 3.84 -16.53
CA ALA A 443 4.80 3.75 -17.95
C ALA A 443 3.73 4.78 -18.35
N GLU A 444 2.68 4.93 -17.52
CA GLU A 444 1.64 5.95 -17.72
C GLU A 444 2.22 7.36 -17.66
N PHE A 445 3.12 7.64 -16.70
CA PHE A 445 3.77 8.94 -16.57
C PHE A 445 4.61 9.27 -17.80
N LEU A 446 5.45 8.35 -18.26
CA LEU A 446 6.29 8.53 -19.44
C LEU A 446 5.45 8.74 -20.71
N ALA A 447 4.34 8.02 -20.85
CA ALA A 447 3.40 8.23 -21.95
C ALA A 447 2.77 9.63 -21.91
N SER A 448 2.36 10.09 -20.71
CA SER A 448 1.79 11.42 -20.50
C SER A 448 2.80 12.53 -20.80
N ALA A 449 4.05 12.37 -20.32
CA ALA A 449 5.16 13.29 -20.57
C ALA A 449 5.50 13.39 -22.06
N ALA A 450 5.55 12.25 -22.76
CA ALA A 450 5.79 12.22 -24.20
C ALA A 450 4.66 12.92 -24.98
N ALA A 451 3.40 12.74 -24.56
CA ALA A 451 2.25 13.36 -25.19
C ALA A 451 2.21 14.89 -24.99
N SER A 452 2.71 15.40 -23.85
CA SER A 452 2.77 16.84 -23.57
C SER A 452 4.08 17.51 -23.96
N GLY A 453 5.10 16.75 -24.38
CA GLY A 453 6.43 17.27 -24.69
C GLY A 453 7.26 17.65 -23.46
N ALA A 454 6.95 17.11 -22.28
CA ALA A 454 7.70 17.38 -21.06
C ALA A 454 9.12 16.76 -21.14
N CYS A 455 10.11 17.46 -20.59
CA CYS A 455 11.51 17.04 -20.62
C CYS A 455 11.78 15.97 -19.55
N VAL A 456 11.89 14.70 -19.96
CA VAL A 456 12.19 13.57 -19.05
C VAL A 456 13.42 12.81 -19.55
N ASP A 457 14.46 12.78 -18.72
CA ASP A 457 15.62 11.90 -18.90
C ASP A 457 15.43 10.64 -18.06
N VAL A 458 15.58 9.46 -18.67
CA VAL A 458 15.44 8.18 -17.96
C VAL A 458 16.82 7.55 -17.75
N VAL A 459 17.14 7.23 -16.50
CA VAL A 459 18.30 6.42 -16.11
C VAL A 459 17.79 5.01 -15.80
N ASP A 460 18.12 4.05 -16.64
CA ASP A 460 17.68 2.66 -16.50
C ASP A 460 18.67 1.81 -15.72
N ILE A 461 18.16 1.03 -14.76
CA ILE A 461 18.93 0.03 -14.01
C ILE A 461 18.23 -1.33 -14.11
N PRO A 462 18.41 -2.07 -15.22
CA PRO A 462 17.69 -3.31 -15.50
C PRO A 462 17.72 -4.39 -14.39
N SER A 463 18.84 -4.54 -13.68
CA SER A 463 18.97 -5.56 -12.64
C SER A 463 18.35 -5.18 -11.29
N ALA A 464 17.95 -3.93 -11.11
CA ALA A 464 17.58 -3.39 -9.80
C ALA A 464 16.12 -3.64 -9.43
N HIS A 465 15.87 -3.83 -8.14
CA HIS A 465 14.56 -3.85 -7.51
C HIS A 465 14.20 -2.48 -6.91
N HIS A 466 12.98 -2.36 -6.41
CA HIS A 466 12.56 -1.20 -5.63
C HIS A 466 13.43 -1.04 -4.36
N GLY A 467 13.97 0.15 -4.10
CA GLY A 467 14.86 0.39 -2.95
C GLY A 467 16.26 -0.23 -3.07
N PHE A 468 16.73 -0.47 -4.31
CA PHE A 468 17.97 -1.16 -4.66
C PHE A 468 19.23 -0.68 -3.92
N GLU A 469 19.27 0.57 -3.47
CA GLU A 469 20.46 1.23 -2.91
C GLU A 469 21.01 0.60 -1.63
N THR A 470 20.25 -0.28 -1.02
CA THR A 470 20.63 -1.04 0.20
C THR A 470 20.49 -2.55 0.03
N VAL A 471 19.99 -3.02 -1.12
CA VAL A 471 19.69 -4.45 -1.37
C VAL A 471 20.46 -5.03 -2.55
N ASP A 472 20.51 -4.33 -3.69
CA ASP A 472 21.13 -4.83 -4.92
C ASP A 472 22.53 -4.24 -5.10
N VAL A 473 23.42 -4.48 -4.13
CA VAL A 473 24.76 -3.86 -4.11
C VAL A 473 25.67 -4.51 -5.16
N ASN A 474 25.76 -3.90 -6.34
CA ASN A 474 26.61 -4.34 -7.45
C ASN A 474 27.11 -3.13 -8.28
N GLU A 475 27.92 -3.34 -9.32
CA GLU A 475 28.48 -2.20 -10.08
C GLU A 475 27.45 -1.50 -10.99
N GLU A 476 26.45 -2.23 -11.50
CA GLU A 476 25.38 -1.65 -12.33
C GLU A 476 24.55 -0.64 -11.51
N THR A 477 24.15 -1.04 -10.30
CA THR A 477 23.40 -0.15 -9.41
C THR A 477 24.22 1.05 -8.95
N ARG A 478 25.53 0.86 -8.68
CA ARG A 478 26.45 1.97 -8.38
C ARG A 478 26.59 2.93 -9.55
N ALA A 479 26.72 2.41 -10.77
CA ALA A 479 26.79 3.23 -11.97
C ALA A 479 25.50 4.04 -12.17
N GLY A 480 24.33 3.41 -12.00
CA GLY A 480 23.03 4.07 -12.11
C GLY A 480 22.84 5.21 -11.10
N VAL A 481 23.22 5.02 -9.84
CA VAL A 481 23.17 6.11 -8.82
C VAL A 481 24.07 7.27 -9.20
N ARG A 482 25.30 6.99 -9.65
CA ARG A 482 26.23 8.04 -10.09
C ARG A 482 25.72 8.76 -11.35
N GLU A 483 25.09 8.05 -12.27
CA GLU A 483 24.50 8.62 -13.49
C GLU A 483 23.33 9.54 -13.16
N ALA A 484 22.38 9.08 -12.35
CA ALA A 484 21.26 9.88 -11.89
C ALA A 484 21.73 11.14 -11.14
N ALA A 485 22.72 11.00 -10.25
CA ALA A 485 23.29 12.13 -9.51
C ALA A 485 23.92 13.16 -10.46
N ARG A 486 24.71 12.71 -11.45
CA ARG A 486 25.30 13.60 -12.47
C ARG A 486 24.24 14.28 -13.33
N ALA A 487 23.19 13.56 -13.72
CA ALA A 487 22.10 14.13 -14.51
C ALA A 487 21.38 15.26 -13.74
N VAL A 488 21.05 15.04 -12.47
CA VAL A 488 20.43 16.07 -11.60
C VAL A 488 21.37 17.25 -11.38
N LEU A 489 22.64 16.99 -11.03
CA LEU A 489 23.62 18.04 -10.76
C LEU A 489 23.95 18.88 -12.01
N GLY A 490 23.98 18.26 -13.19
CA GLY A 490 24.14 18.97 -14.46
C GLY A 490 23.04 20.00 -14.71
N ARG A 491 21.80 19.75 -14.25
CA ARG A 491 20.70 20.73 -14.30
C ARG A 491 20.89 21.91 -13.33
N LEU A 492 21.74 21.74 -12.31
CA LEU A 492 22.14 22.78 -11.36
C LEU A 492 23.42 23.51 -11.77
N GLY A 493 24.08 23.11 -12.86
CA GLY A 493 25.33 23.70 -13.32
C GLY A 493 26.52 23.35 -12.42
N VAL A 494 26.49 22.16 -11.82
CA VAL A 494 27.61 21.48 -11.13
C VAL A 494 28.03 20.31 -11.99
#